data_AF-A0A4U0X3Z5-F1
#
_entry.id   AF-A0A4U0X3Z5-F1
#
_cell.length_a   1.000
_cell.length_b   1.000
_cell.length_c   1.000
_cell.angle_alpha   90.00
_cell.angle_beta   90.00
_cell.angle_gamma   90.00
#
_symmetry.space_group_name_H-M   'P 1'
#
loop_
_entity.id
_entity.type
_entity.pdbx_description
1 polymer ?
#
loop_
_entity_poly.entity_id
_entity_poly.type
_entity_poly.pdbx_seq_one_letter_code
_entity_poly.pdbx_strand_id
1 'polypeptide(L)'
;MEKSIAPFTPQFLRAKARWIRDDLDPVIAREGPDIMHPDDVLTLHELLQDLRRVAIPVELIRYSRIHKAILDIAGKATRWPGKLINQCDALIVMWEKQFGPLEKLGTPLYETGGRLQGICKPEDLSNETLLANWVRSPKVAISPSRARRHGDLGFRAGDWWINPMFAFYDGIIDSGDPDGGIVADEHGAYAVVMTDGDEIWGPTPSVFTYRSRLSDRGRYRLTAADEDARHPVRVLRSHSLRSLWSPRAGIRFEGLFRVVGWSITCAPVSTTSSNVHPSTVPLTSRPHGVRCEWIYDITFERDVEIRQPAIEDVLMRPWAEEVEDYKEYKRLRKQHRESRSRKDGKGKDGGAGIGSGLGGKTVTFEHHQAVDDGQAKYAERLRVRTIAAGDMLDGMSWTEATNDGNMDGWYEISPSSPKGRIDLSIWSSGAVVGDVDGARVGSAVFARGTEKAKTFVQEHLGFS
;
A
#
# COMPACT_ATOMS: atom_id res chain seq x y z
N MET A 1 50.29 -7.83 -17.67
CA MET A 1 49.50 -6.76 -18.31
C MET A 1 48.22 -6.60 -17.52
N GLU A 2 48.20 -5.63 -16.61
CA GLU A 2 46.97 -5.22 -15.91
C GLU A 2 45.98 -4.72 -16.95
N LYS A 3 44.83 -5.39 -17.07
CA LYS A 3 43.70 -4.88 -17.86
C LYS A 3 43.26 -3.58 -17.21
N SER A 4 43.45 -2.47 -17.92
CA SER A 4 42.88 -1.16 -17.60
C SER A 4 41.48 -1.33 -17.02
N ILE A 5 41.30 -0.84 -15.80
CA ILE A 5 40.02 -0.76 -15.10
C ILE A 5 39.03 -0.06 -16.04
N ALA A 6 37.87 -0.67 -16.27
CA ALA A 6 36.88 -0.16 -17.20
C ALA A 6 36.46 1.28 -16.82
N PRO A 7 36.32 2.22 -17.78
CA PRO A 7 35.87 3.59 -17.50
C PRO A 7 34.40 3.67 -17.05
N PHE A 8 33.68 2.55 -17.06
CA PHE A 8 32.25 2.50 -16.78
C PHE A 8 31.97 2.10 -15.33
N THR A 9 31.33 3.02 -14.59
CA THR A 9 30.73 2.70 -13.31
C THR A 9 29.33 2.07 -13.51
N PRO A 10 28.86 1.20 -12.60
CA PRO A 10 27.50 0.65 -12.67
C PRO A 10 26.42 1.73 -12.74
N GLN A 11 26.59 2.81 -11.99
CA GLN A 11 25.67 3.93 -11.93
C GLN A 11 25.66 4.72 -13.23
N PHE A 12 26.81 4.91 -13.88
CA PHE A 12 26.90 5.59 -15.17
C PHE A 12 26.12 4.83 -16.25
N LEU A 13 26.36 3.52 -16.41
CA LEU A 13 25.65 2.73 -17.41
C LEU A 13 24.15 2.64 -17.13
N ARG A 14 23.77 2.54 -15.86
CA ARG A 14 22.36 2.56 -15.45
C ARG A 14 21.69 3.91 -15.78
N ALA A 15 22.38 5.02 -15.53
CA ALA A 15 21.90 6.36 -15.90
C ALA A 15 21.75 6.49 -17.41
N LYS A 16 22.70 5.98 -18.22
CA LYS A 16 22.58 5.97 -19.68
C LYS A 16 21.44 5.08 -20.18
N ALA A 17 21.25 3.90 -19.58
CA ALA A 17 20.13 3.03 -19.92
C ALA A 17 18.78 3.69 -19.63
N ARG A 18 18.65 4.42 -18.50
CA ARG A 18 17.46 5.22 -18.18
C ARG A 18 17.25 6.35 -19.17
N TRP A 19 18.27 7.16 -19.41
CA TRP A 19 18.19 8.28 -20.37
C TRP A 19 17.70 7.82 -21.75
N ILE A 20 18.22 6.67 -22.24
CA ILE A 20 17.75 6.11 -23.51
C ILE A 20 16.27 5.70 -23.45
N ARG A 21 15.84 5.00 -22.41
CA ARG A 21 14.56 4.28 -22.38
C ARG A 21 13.40 5.08 -21.79
N ASP A 22 13.71 5.96 -20.85
CA ASP A 22 12.75 6.74 -20.08
C ASP A 22 12.66 8.19 -20.57
N ASP A 23 13.73 8.74 -21.16
CA ASP A 23 13.75 10.13 -21.65
C ASP A 23 13.68 10.19 -23.19
N LEU A 24 14.63 9.54 -23.89
CA LEU A 24 14.71 9.63 -25.36
C LEU A 24 13.64 8.80 -26.09
N ASP A 25 13.50 7.51 -25.78
CA ASP A 25 12.59 6.60 -26.49
C ASP A 25 11.13 7.12 -26.51
N PRO A 26 10.55 7.65 -25.41
CA PRO A 26 9.18 8.19 -25.44
C PRO A 26 9.02 9.41 -26.35
N VAL A 27 10.00 10.32 -26.35
CA VAL A 27 9.97 11.53 -27.20
C VAL A 27 10.08 11.14 -28.67
N ILE A 28 11.05 10.28 -28.99
CA ILE A 28 11.27 9.77 -30.35
C ILE A 28 10.06 8.96 -30.84
N ALA A 29 9.43 8.17 -29.96
CA ALA A 29 8.25 7.40 -30.32
C ALA A 29 7.04 8.28 -30.65
N ARG A 30 6.95 9.48 -30.07
CA ARG A 30 5.86 10.45 -30.32
C ARG A 30 6.13 11.31 -31.55
N GLU A 31 7.35 11.80 -31.70
CA GLU A 31 7.69 12.88 -32.64
C GLU A 31 8.53 12.41 -33.84
N GLY A 32 9.04 11.19 -33.80
CA GLY A 32 9.89 10.59 -34.83
C GLY A 32 11.39 10.80 -34.59
N PRO A 33 12.25 10.28 -35.48
CA PRO A 33 13.71 10.31 -35.32
C PRO A 33 14.33 11.71 -35.38
N ASP A 34 13.68 12.66 -36.06
CA ASP A 34 14.23 13.99 -36.34
C ASP A 34 14.20 14.93 -35.12
N ILE A 35 13.51 14.55 -34.05
CA ILE A 35 13.44 15.33 -32.79
C ILE A 35 14.74 15.27 -31.99
N MET A 36 15.62 14.30 -32.24
CA MET A 36 16.86 14.14 -31.49
C MET A 36 17.80 15.32 -31.73
N HIS A 37 18.29 15.92 -30.64
CA HIS A 37 19.33 16.95 -30.77
C HIS A 37 20.63 16.33 -31.28
N PRO A 38 21.43 17.06 -32.09
CA PRO A 38 22.73 16.58 -32.58
C PRO A 38 23.65 16.10 -31.44
N ASP A 39 23.62 16.77 -30.29
CA ASP A 39 24.41 16.41 -29.11
C ASP A 39 24.01 15.06 -28.51
N ASP A 40 22.72 14.71 -28.54
CA ASP A 40 22.22 13.42 -28.07
C ASP A 40 22.71 12.29 -28.98
N VAL A 41 22.70 12.53 -30.29
CA VAL A 41 23.18 11.58 -31.30
C VAL A 41 24.68 11.35 -31.13
N LEU A 42 25.47 12.41 -30.93
CA LEU A 42 26.91 12.32 -30.67
C LEU A 42 27.19 11.57 -29.35
N THR A 43 26.48 11.90 -28.29
CA THR A 43 26.61 11.25 -26.98
C THR A 43 26.33 9.75 -27.06
N LEU A 44 25.30 9.34 -27.79
CA LEU A 44 25.00 7.91 -28.00
C LEU A 44 26.04 7.24 -28.88
N HIS A 45 26.50 7.92 -29.93
CA HIS A 45 27.53 7.41 -30.81
C HIS A 45 28.83 7.10 -30.05
N GLU A 46 29.28 8.04 -29.21
CA GLU A 46 30.46 7.88 -28.35
C GLU A 46 30.27 6.74 -27.36
N LEU A 47 29.12 6.70 -26.67
CA LEU A 47 28.77 5.61 -25.77
C LEU A 47 28.86 4.24 -26.46
N LEU A 48 28.24 4.09 -27.65
CA LEU A 48 28.25 2.83 -28.40
C LEU A 48 29.66 2.46 -28.89
N GLN A 49 30.49 3.45 -29.28
CA GLN A 49 31.89 3.18 -29.62
C GLN A 49 32.68 2.68 -28.42
N ASP A 50 32.51 3.29 -27.25
CA ASP A 50 33.24 2.91 -26.04
C ASP A 50 32.79 1.55 -25.52
N LEU A 51 31.48 1.25 -25.55
CA LEU A 51 30.92 -0.07 -25.23
C LEU A 51 31.47 -1.18 -26.15
N ARG A 52 31.87 -0.86 -27.39
CA ARG A 52 32.51 -1.81 -28.32
C ARG A 52 34.00 -2.01 -28.06
N ARG A 53 34.69 -1.00 -27.53
CA ARG A 53 36.15 -1.03 -27.30
C ARG A 53 36.51 -1.68 -25.96
N VAL A 54 35.68 -1.47 -24.95
CA VAL A 54 35.94 -1.92 -23.59
C VAL A 54 35.27 -3.26 -23.33
N ALA A 55 36.01 -4.22 -22.78
CA ALA A 55 35.42 -5.45 -22.29
C ALA A 55 34.66 -5.21 -20.98
N ILE A 56 33.34 -5.37 -21.02
CA ILE A 56 32.47 -5.13 -19.86
C ILE A 56 32.03 -6.48 -19.27
N PRO A 57 32.11 -6.67 -17.93
CA PRO A 57 31.60 -7.88 -17.29
C PRO A 57 30.09 -8.04 -17.49
N VAL A 58 29.63 -9.28 -17.68
CA VAL A 58 28.21 -9.60 -17.86
C VAL A 58 27.34 -9.11 -16.70
N GLU A 59 27.84 -9.18 -15.47
CA GLU A 59 27.12 -8.68 -14.29
C GLU A 59 26.86 -7.17 -14.34
N LEU A 60 27.80 -6.40 -14.90
CA LEU A 60 27.63 -4.96 -15.06
C LEU A 60 26.57 -4.66 -16.13
N ILE A 61 26.55 -5.43 -17.22
CA ILE A 61 25.53 -5.34 -18.28
C ILE A 61 24.14 -5.69 -17.74
N ARG A 62 24.03 -6.75 -16.92
CA ARG A 62 22.80 -7.18 -16.26
C ARG A 62 22.28 -6.14 -15.27
N TYR A 63 23.16 -5.64 -14.39
CA TYR A 63 22.81 -4.64 -13.38
C TYR A 63 22.35 -3.32 -14.02
N SER A 64 23.12 -2.80 -14.97
CA SER A 64 22.83 -1.51 -15.62
C SER A 64 21.67 -1.56 -16.61
N ARG A 65 21.33 -2.76 -17.11
CA ARG A 65 20.27 -2.98 -18.13
C ARG A 65 20.53 -2.26 -19.44
N ILE A 66 21.79 -1.85 -19.68
CA ILE A 66 22.19 -1.18 -20.92
C ILE A 66 21.94 -2.05 -22.15
N HIS A 67 22.06 -3.38 -22.02
CA HIS A 67 21.71 -4.32 -23.08
C HIS A 67 20.25 -4.20 -23.53
N LYS A 68 19.32 -3.95 -22.60
CA LYS A 68 17.91 -3.75 -22.95
C LYS A 68 17.67 -2.44 -23.66
N ALA A 69 18.37 -1.37 -23.25
CA ALA A 69 18.32 -0.09 -23.97
C ALA A 69 18.81 -0.24 -25.42
N ILE A 70 19.91 -0.99 -25.62
CA ILE A 70 20.46 -1.26 -26.95
C ILE A 70 19.52 -2.12 -27.79
N LEU A 71 18.94 -3.18 -27.20
CA LEU A 71 17.92 -4.00 -27.86
C LEU A 71 16.68 -3.19 -28.25
N ASP A 72 16.24 -2.26 -27.39
CA ASP A 72 15.10 -1.39 -27.66
C ASP A 72 15.37 -0.45 -28.86
N ILE A 73 16.58 0.09 -28.99
CA ILE A 73 16.98 0.91 -30.16
C ILE A 73 16.97 0.05 -31.44
N ALA A 74 17.64 -1.10 -31.40
CA ALA A 74 17.77 -1.99 -32.56
C ALA A 74 16.42 -2.56 -33.01
N GLY A 75 15.59 -3.02 -32.07
CA GLY A 75 14.28 -3.61 -32.33
C GLY A 75 13.24 -2.63 -32.85
N LYS A 76 13.45 -1.32 -32.68
CA LYS A 76 12.55 -0.24 -33.13
C LYS A 76 13.14 0.56 -34.29
N ALA A 77 13.74 -0.14 -35.26
CA ALA A 77 14.53 0.43 -36.35
C ALA A 77 13.86 1.55 -37.19
N THR A 78 12.53 1.66 -37.18
CA THR A 78 11.82 2.73 -37.90
C THR A 78 11.76 4.06 -37.15
N ARG A 79 12.11 4.07 -35.86
CA ARG A 79 11.96 5.24 -34.97
C ARG A 79 13.29 5.94 -34.67
N TRP A 80 14.40 5.21 -34.77
CA TRP A 80 15.72 5.71 -34.41
C TRP A 80 16.55 6.07 -35.66
N PRO A 81 17.55 6.96 -35.55
CA PRO A 81 18.47 7.23 -36.64
C PRO A 81 19.20 5.96 -37.14
N GLY A 82 19.15 5.71 -38.45
CA GLY A 82 19.69 4.48 -39.07
C GLY A 82 21.15 4.15 -38.72
N LYS A 83 21.99 5.18 -38.56
CA LYS A 83 23.39 4.99 -38.14
C LYS A 83 23.51 4.41 -36.72
N LEU A 84 22.66 4.85 -35.78
CA LEU A 84 22.68 4.35 -34.41
C LEU A 84 22.20 2.90 -34.36
N ILE A 85 21.15 2.56 -35.13
CA ILE A 85 20.63 1.19 -35.24
C ILE A 85 21.75 0.24 -35.72
N ASN A 86 22.44 0.58 -36.81
CA ASN A 86 23.55 -0.22 -37.32
C ASN A 86 24.67 -0.42 -36.28
N GLN A 87 24.93 0.57 -35.43
CA GLN A 87 25.90 0.46 -34.34
C GLN A 87 25.41 -0.45 -33.21
N CYS A 88 24.14 -0.35 -32.85
CA CYS A 88 23.49 -1.23 -31.89
C CYS A 88 23.49 -2.68 -32.37
N ASP A 89 23.13 -2.95 -33.64
CA ASP A 89 23.15 -4.29 -34.23
C ASP A 89 24.56 -4.92 -34.18
N ALA A 90 25.58 -4.15 -34.55
CA ALA A 90 26.97 -4.60 -34.46
C ALA A 90 27.40 -4.92 -33.02
N LEU A 91 26.93 -4.13 -32.04
CA LEU A 91 27.20 -4.35 -30.63
C LEU A 91 26.45 -5.58 -30.08
N ILE A 92 25.19 -5.77 -30.48
CA ILE A 92 24.38 -6.94 -30.13
C ILE A 92 25.06 -8.21 -30.62
N VAL A 93 25.45 -8.28 -31.91
CA VAL A 93 26.14 -9.45 -32.47
C VAL A 93 27.42 -9.76 -31.70
N MET A 94 28.19 -8.73 -31.33
CA MET A 94 29.41 -8.90 -30.53
C MET A 94 29.10 -9.47 -29.14
N TRP A 95 28.15 -8.89 -28.42
CA TRP A 95 27.82 -9.32 -27.07
C TRP A 95 27.13 -10.68 -27.04
N GLU A 96 26.27 -11.00 -28.01
CA GLU A 96 25.62 -12.31 -28.10
C GLU A 96 26.62 -13.43 -28.38
N LYS A 97 27.66 -13.14 -29.17
CA LYS A 97 28.78 -14.07 -29.37
C LYS A 97 29.53 -14.34 -28.05
N GLN A 98 29.59 -13.35 -27.15
CA GLN A 98 30.36 -13.45 -25.90
C GLN A 98 29.54 -14.02 -24.74
N PHE A 99 28.27 -13.63 -24.61
CA PHE A 99 27.44 -13.90 -23.43
C PHE A 99 26.22 -14.77 -23.73
N GLY A 100 25.99 -15.14 -25.00
CA GLY A 100 24.75 -15.76 -25.45
C GLY A 100 23.62 -14.74 -25.65
N PRO A 101 22.39 -15.20 -25.94
CA PRO A 101 21.28 -14.31 -26.28
C PRO A 101 21.00 -13.25 -25.21
N LEU A 102 21.03 -11.98 -25.58
CA LEU A 102 20.96 -10.87 -24.61
C LEU A 102 19.61 -10.83 -23.88
N GLU A 103 18.53 -11.23 -24.55
CA GLU A 103 17.19 -11.32 -23.95
C GLU A 103 17.13 -12.29 -22.76
N LYS A 104 18.04 -13.28 -22.72
CA LYS A 104 18.08 -14.32 -21.68
C LYS A 104 18.98 -13.95 -20.49
N LEU A 105 19.65 -12.80 -20.51
CA LEU A 105 20.54 -12.37 -19.42
C LEU A 105 19.80 -12.12 -18.10
N GLY A 106 18.46 -12.11 -18.10
CA GLY A 106 17.65 -11.98 -16.90
C GLY A 106 17.79 -10.61 -16.23
N THR A 107 17.08 -10.41 -15.12
CA THR A 107 17.13 -9.15 -14.36
C THR A 107 17.52 -9.48 -12.91
N PRO A 108 18.64 -8.96 -12.40
CA PRO A 108 19.06 -9.25 -11.02
C PRO A 108 18.04 -8.63 -10.06
N LEU A 109 17.27 -9.47 -9.37
CA LEU A 109 16.26 -9.02 -8.41
C LEU A 109 16.66 -9.37 -6.97
N TYR A 110 17.01 -10.63 -6.72
CA TYR A 110 17.46 -11.13 -5.40
C TYR A 110 18.98 -11.33 -5.31
N GLU A 111 19.65 -11.34 -6.46
CA GLU A 111 21.10 -11.49 -6.61
C GLU A 111 21.84 -10.22 -6.18
N THR A 112 23.18 -10.27 -6.19
CA THR A 112 24.01 -9.09 -5.86
C THR A 112 23.69 -7.90 -6.74
N GLY A 113 23.41 -6.76 -6.12
CA GLY A 113 22.95 -5.53 -6.80
C GLY A 113 21.47 -5.53 -7.16
N GLY A 114 20.73 -6.60 -6.91
CA GLY A 114 19.29 -6.65 -7.12
C GLY A 114 18.53 -5.84 -6.07
N ARG A 115 17.34 -5.33 -6.45
CA ARG A 115 16.50 -4.48 -5.59
C ARG A 115 16.07 -5.15 -4.28
N LEU A 116 15.85 -6.46 -4.31
CA LEU A 116 15.39 -7.25 -3.16
C LEU A 116 16.54 -8.00 -2.47
N GLN A 117 17.80 -7.72 -2.84
CA GLN A 117 18.96 -8.34 -2.23
C GLN A 117 19.00 -8.03 -0.72
N GLY A 118 18.97 -9.08 0.10
CA GLY A 118 19.02 -8.96 1.56
C GLY A 118 17.71 -8.46 2.20
N ILE A 119 16.68 -8.13 1.41
CA ILE A 119 15.36 -7.74 1.91
C ILE A 119 14.49 -8.99 2.09
N CYS A 120 14.37 -9.82 1.07
CA CYS A 120 13.62 -11.07 1.14
C CYS A 120 14.16 -12.12 0.17
N LYS A 121 13.64 -13.34 0.28
CA LYS A 121 13.99 -14.45 -0.61
C LYS A 121 12.84 -14.77 -1.58
N PRO A 122 13.12 -15.39 -2.74
CA PRO A 122 12.10 -15.83 -3.68
C PRO A 122 11.03 -16.76 -3.05
N GLU A 123 11.39 -17.51 -2.01
CA GLU A 123 10.50 -18.45 -1.32
C GLU A 123 9.53 -17.77 -0.35
N ASP A 124 9.74 -16.49 -0.01
CA ASP A 124 8.94 -15.73 0.93
C ASP A 124 7.63 -15.25 0.25
N LEU A 125 6.70 -16.18 0.05
CA LEU A 125 5.49 -15.98 -0.76
C LEU A 125 4.32 -15.30 -0.03
N SER A 126 4.28 -15.37 1.30
CA SER A 126 3.20 -14.80 2.11
C SER A 126 3.66 -13.57 2.87
N ASN A 127 2.73 -12.66 3.17
CA ASN A 127 3.03 -11.43 3.92
C ASN A 127 3.50 -11.78 5.34
N GLU A 128 2.92 -12.80 5.96
CA GLU A 128 3.31 -13.27 7.29
C GLU A 128 4.74 -13.82 7.31
N THR A 129 5.14 -14.53 6.25
CA THR A 129 6.51 -15.06 6.13
C THR A 129 7.51 -13.92 6.03
N LEU A 130 7.21 -12.89 5.22
CA LEU A 130 8.03 -11.69 5.10
C LEU A 130 8.17 -10.97 6.45
N LEU A 131 7.06 -10.71 7.14
CA LEU A 131 7.05 -10.08 8.45
C LEU A 131 7.86 -10.87 9.48
N ALA A 132 7.66 -12.18 9.55
CA ALA A 132 8.40 -13.05 10.47
C ALA A 132 9.91 -13.03 10.21
N ASN A 133 10.32 -13.00 8.94
CA ASN A 133 11.73 -12.91 8.56
C ASN A 133 12.33 -11.53 8.92
N TRP A 134 11.59 -10.46 8.69
CA TRP A 134 12.04 -9.10 8.97
C TRP A 134 12.16 -8.81 10.46
N VAL A 135 11.17 -9.21 11.27
CA VAL A 135 11.21 -9.05 12.73
C VAL A 135 12.39 -9.80 13.35
N ARG A 136 12.79 -10.94 12.76
CA ARG A 136 13.96 -11.70 13.22
C ARG A 136 15.29 -11.11 12.75
N SER A 137 15.27 -10.22 11.77
CA SER A 137 16.48 -9.66 11.19
C SER A 137 16.92 -8.42 11.99
N PRO A 138 18.09 -8.45 12.67
CA PRO A 138 18.55 -7.31 13.48
C PRO A 138 18.88 -6.07 12.65
N LYS A 139 18.99 -6.22 11.31
CA LYS A 139 19.25 -5.12 10.38
C LYS A 139 18.00 -4.36 9.98
N VAL A 140 16.81 -4.88 10.29
CA VAL A 140 15.54 -4.32 9.83
C VAL A 140 14.80 -3.68 10.99
N ALA A 141 14.85 -2.35 11.04
CA ALA A 141 14.03 -1.58 11.97
C ALA A 141 12.69 -1.24 11.31
N ILE A 142 11.78 -2.22 11.22
CA ILE A 142 10.35 -1.89 11.00
C ILE A 142 9.92 -1.12 12.24
N SER A 143 9.72 0.18 12.10
CA SER A 143 9.26 1.06 13.18
C SER A 143 7.90 1.63 12.80
N PRO A 144 6.79 1.04 13.30
CA PRO A 144 5.46 1.61 13.14
C PRO A 144 5.42 3.06 13.62
N SER A 145 6.16 3.38 14.68
CA SER A 145 6.28 4.73 15.24
C SER A 145 6.83 5.73 14.22
N ARG A 146 7.80 5.34 13.37
CA ARG A 146 8.28 6.21 12.28
C ARG A 146 7.17 6.45 11.27
N ALA A 147 6.49 5.39 10.85
CA ALA A 147 5.48 5.40 9.79
C ALA A 147 4.18 6.12 10.18
N ARG A 148 3.90 6.28 11.48
CA ARG A 148 2.74 7.02 12.01
C ARG A 148 2.91 8.53 12.06
N ARG A 149 4.15 9.04 12.03
CA ARG A 149 4.39 10.49 12.02
C ARG A 149 3.82 11.10 10.74
N HIS A 150 3.34 12.34 10.81
CA HIS A 150 2.92 13.11 9.63
C HIS A 150 4.12 13.58 8.79
N GLY A 151 3.86 14.04 7.56
CA GLY A 151 4.89 14.58 6.65
C GLY A 151 5.54 13.52 5.75
N ASP A 152 6.70 13.82 5.18
CA ASP A 152 7.34 12.99 4.14
C ASP A 152 8.23 11.86 4.71
N LEU A 153 8.64 11.96 5.98
CA LEU A 153 9.52 11.00 6.68
C LEU A 153 10.88 10.78 5.99
N GLY A 154 11.32 11.75 5.19
CA GLY A 154 12.52 11.68 4.36
C GLY A 154 12.35 10.93 3.03
N PHE A 155 11.14 10.47 2.71
CA PHE A 155 10.83 9.92 1.39
C PHE A 155 10.59 11.05 0.38
N ARG A 156 10.97 10.81 -0.87
CA ARG A 156 10.76 11.76 -1.95
C ARG A 156 9.55 11.34 -2.78
N ALA A 157 8.69 12.29 -3.13
CA ALA A 157 7.64 12.03 -4.11
C ALA A 157 8.27 11.43 -5.38
N GLY A 158 7.64 10.39 -5.92
CA GLY A 158 8.18 9.51 -6.93
C GLY A 158 8.75 8.20 -6.38
N ASP A 159 9.10 8.12 -5.09
CA ASP A 159 9.52 6.88 -4.41
C ASP A 159 8.56 5.73 -4.71
N TRP A 160 9.14 4.58 -5.05
CA TRP A 160 8.43 3.48 -5.70
C TRP A 160 8.80 2.14 -5.08
N TRP A 161 7.79 1.30 -4.89
CA TRP A 161 7.93 -0.05 -4.35
C TRP A 161 7.19 -1.07 -5.21
N ILE A 162 7.63 -2.33 -5.14
CA ILE A 162 7.03 -3.44 -5.90
C ILE A 162 5.57 -3.68 -5.47
N ASN A 163 5.25 -3.48 -4.19
CA ASN A 163 3.90 -3.62 -3.60
C ASN A 163 3.85 -2.93 -2.21
N PRO A 164 2.65 -2.83 -1.58
CA PRO A 164 2.50 -2.18 -0.27
C PRO A 164 3.35 -2.78 0.86
N MET A 165 3.63 -4.10 0.85
CA MET A 165 4.48 -4.71 1.89
C MET A 165 5.91 -4.18 1.88
N PHE A 166 6.45 -3.80 0.71
CA PHE A 166 7.79 -3.20 0.64
C PHE A 166 7.79 -1.72 1.01
N ALA A 167 6.68 -1.00 0.78
CA ALA A 167 6.50 0.34 1.32
C ALA A 167 6.41 0.31 2.85
N PHE A 168 5.68 -0.67 3.40
CA PHE A 168 5.62 -0.93 4.84
C PHE A 168 7.01 -1.26 5.41
N TYR A 169 7.79 -2.10 4.73
CA TYR A 169 9.16 -2.44 5.14
C TYR A 169 10.05 -1.20 5.29
N ASP A 170 9.97 -0.27 4.34
CA ASP A 170 10.75 0.99 4.38
C ASP A 170 10.20 1.97 5.43
N GLY A 171 8.94 1.82 5.85
CA GLY A 171 8.31 2.60 6.90
C GLY A 171 7.66 3.90 6.42
N ILE A 172 7.23 3.98 5.15
CA ILE A 172 6.40 5.10 4.67
C ILE A 172 4.93 4.96 5.10
N ILE A 173 4.49 3.72 5.33
CA ILE A 173 3.16 3.33 5.82
C ILE A 173 3.32 2.27 6.92
N ASP A 174 2.36 2.18 7.84
CA ASP A 174 2.41 1.22 8.96
C ASP A 174 1.53 -0.03 8.75
N SER A 175 0.90 -0.13 7.58
CA SER A 175 0.16 -1.30 7.11
C SER A 175 0.65 -1.71 5.72
N GLY A 176 0.88 -3.01 5.52
CA GLY A 176 1.24 -3.60 4.23
C GLY A 176 0.06 -4.23 3.49
N ASP A 177 -1.17 -3.83 3.84
CA ASP A 177 -2.39 -4.38 3.25
C ASP A 177 -2.42 -4.19 1.72
N PRO A 178 -2.53 -5.28 0.92
CA PRO A 178 -2.63 -5.17 -0.53
C PRO A 178 -3.87 -4.42 -1.00
N ASP A 179 -4.93 -4.39 -0.19
CA ASP A 179 -6.19 -3.74 -0.55
C ASP A 179 -6.09 -2.22 -0.37
N GLY A 180 -5.09 -1.71 0.34
CA GLY A 180 -4.92 -0.27 0.59
C GLY A 180 -5.88 0.27 1.64
N GLY A 181 -6.26 1.54 1.51
CA GLY A 181 -7.14 2.24 2.45
C GLY A 181 -6.46 3.40 3.18
N ILE A 182 -7.16 3.93 4.18
CA ILE A 182 -6.68 5.04 5.01
C ILE A 182 -5.87 4.50 6.18
N VAL A 183 -4.64 5.01 6.33
CA VAL A 183 -3.73 4.69 7.43
C VAL A 183 -3.78 5.81 8.46
N ALA A 184 -4.22 5.48 9.68
CA ALA A 184 -4.53 6.43 10.73
C ALA A 184 -4.37 5.84 12.13
N ASP A 185 -4.21 6.70 13.13
CA ASP A 185 -4.22 6.34 14.54
C ASP A 185 -5.12 7.30 15.35
N GLU A 186 -4.83 7.48 16.64
CA GLU A 186 -5.58 8.39 17.51
C GLU A 186 -5.33 9.87 17.20
N HIS A 187 -4.19 10.21 16.58
CA HIS A 187 -3.74 11.57 16.26
C HIS A 187 -4.09 12.01 14.84
N GLY A 188 -4.82 11.18 14.08
CA GLY A 188 -5.28 11.53 12.74
C GLY A 188 -4.83 10.54 11.67
N ALA A 189 -5.11 10.90 10.43
CA ALA A 189 -4.67 10.14 9.26
C ALA A 189 -3.35 10.70 8.73
N TYR A 190 -2.41 9.81 8.40
CA TYR A 190 -1.07 10.20 7.95
C TYR A 190 -0.70 9.63 6.58
N ALA A 191 -1.43 8.62 6.10
CA ALA A 191 -1.28 8.13 4.73
C ALA A 191 -2.60 7.58 4.15
N VAL A 192 -2.70 7.58 2.81
CA VAL A 192 -3.74 6.89 2.05
C VAL A 192 -3.08 6.08 0.95
N VAL A 193 -3.39 4.78 0.91
CA VAL A 193 -2.96 3.86 -0.15
C VAL A 193 -4.15 3.58 -1.04
N MET A 194 -4.09 4.07 -2.28
CA MET A 194 -5.20 4.00 -3.22
C MET A 194 -5.04 2.80 -4.15
N THR A 195 -6.09 1.97 -4.22
CA THR A 195 -6.18 0.83 -5.12
C THR A 195 -7.55 0.78 -5.81
N ASP A 196 -7.67 -0.04 -6.85
CA ASP A 196 -8.94 -0.33 -7.55
C ASP A 196 -9.83 0.89 -7.84
N GLY A 197 -10.99 1.00 -7.19
CA GLY A 197 -11.99 2.04 -7.41
C GLY A 197 -11.92 3.21 -6.43
N ASP A 198 -10.82 3.35 -5.68
CA ASP A 198 -10.69 4.35 -4.62
C ASP A 198 -10.62 5.80 -5.15
N GLU A 199 -10.34 6.02 -6.44
CA GLU A 199 -10.33 7.34 -7.07
C GLU A 199 -11.57 7.50 -7.97
N ILE A 200 -12.40 8.51 -7.71
CA ILE A 200 -13.64 8.72 -8.49
C ILE A 200 -13.32 9.32 -9.85
N TRP A 201 -12.48 10.34 -9.87
CA TRP A 201 -11.82 10.97 -11.01
C TRP A 201 -11.33 12.35 -10.54
N GLY A 202 -10.09 12.70 -10.86
CA GLY A 202 -9.52 14.03 -10.64
C GLY A 202 -9.15 14.68 -11.98
N PRO A 203 -9.45 15.96 -12.21
CA PRO A 203 -9.09 16.64 -13.46
C PRO A 203 -7.59 16.74 -13.66
N THR A 204 -6.82 16.68 -12.57
CA THR A 204 -5.36 16.75 -12.55
C THR A 204 -4.80 15.70 -11.59
N PRO A 205 -3.53 15.29 -11.73
CA PRO A 205 -2.89 14.39 -10.75
C PRO A 205 -2.76 15.00 -9.34
N SER A 206 -2.82 16.33 -9.26
CA SER A 206 -2.67 17.11 -8.02
C SER A 206 -3.99 17.30 -7.25
N VAL A 207 -5.14 17.04 -7.86
CA VAL A 207 -6.45 17.19 -7.22
C VAL A 207 -7.32 15.98 -7.56
N PHE A 208 -7.75 15.25 -6.54
CA PHE A 208 -8.56 14.05 -6.74
C PHE A 208 -9.54 13.84 -5.58
N THR A 209 -10.56 13.03 -5.81
CA THR A 209 -11.49 12.60 -4.76
C THR A 209 -11.28 11.12 -4.47
N TYR A 210 -10.93 10.85 -3.21
CA TYR A 210 -10.85 9.51 -2.64
C TYR A 210 -12.23 9.06 -2.17
N ARG A 211 -12.70 7.91 -2.64
CA ARG A 211 -13.90 7.25 -2.14
C ARG A 211 -13.51 6.26 -1.06
N SER A 212 -13.89 6.55 0.19
CA SER A 212 -13.60 5.63 1.29
C SER A 212 -14.44 4.37 1.18
N ARG A 213 -13.86 3.24 1.56
CA ARG A 213 -14.57 1.97 1.73
C ARG A 213 -15.28 1.96 3.08
N LEU A 214 -16.28 1.10 3.22
CA LEU A 214 -16.96 0.90 4.50
C LEU A 214 -16.02 0.40 5.60
N SER A 215 -14.99 -0.36 5.22
CA SER A 215 -13.98 -0.88 6.14
C SER A 215 -12.98 0.19 6.59
N ASP A 216 -12.89 1.34 5.90
CA ASP A 216 -11.91 2.38 6.21
C ASP A 216 -12.32 3.16 7.45
N ARG A 217 -11.90 2.69 8.62
CA ARG A 217 -12.11 3.39 9.89
C ARG A 217 -11.44 4.77 9.91
N GLY A 218 -10.36 4.94 9.15
CA GLY A 218 -9.64 6.22 9.03
C GLY A 218 -10.44 7.34 8.36
N ARG A 219 -11.58 7.05 7.70
CA ARG A 219 -12.41 8.09 7.05
C ARG A 219 -12.88 9.19 8.01
N TYR A 220 -13.14 8.83 9.27
CA TYR A 220 -13.55 9.78 10.30
C TYR A 220 -12.39 10.73 10.68
N ARG A 221 -11.15 10.25 10.60
CA ARG A 221 -9.95 11.07 10.88
C ARG A 221 -9.67 12.08 9.78
N LEU A 222 -10.07 11.80 8.55
CA LEU A 222 -9.93 12.75 7.43
C LEU A 222 -11.10 13.74 7.33
N THR A 223 -12.24 13.42 7.93
CA THR A 223 -13.48 14.22 7.82
C THR A 223 -13.84 14.96 9.10
N ALA A 224 -13.07 14.78 10.16
CA ALA A 224 -13.23 15.56 11.38
C ALA A 224 -13.01 17.06 11.12
N ALA A 225 -13.66 17.88 11.95
CA ALA A 225 -13.53 19.33 11.96
C ALA A 225 -12.51 19.80 13.02
N ASP A 226 -11.46 19.00 13.24
CA ASP A 226 -10.36 19.29 14.16
C ASP A 226 -9.07 19.63 13.40
N GLU A 227 -8.07 20.08 14.15
CA GLU A 227 -6.74 20.43 13.62
C GLU A 227 -6.01 19.19 13.08
N ASP A 228 -6.19 18.03 13.73
CA ASP A 228 -5.56 16.76 13.36
C ASP A 228 -5.96 16.30 11.94
N ALA A 229 -7.20 16.56 11.53
CA ALA A 229 -7.69 16.30 10.16
C ALA A 229 -7.10 17.23 9.08
N ARG A 230 -6.28 18.21 9.46
CA ARG A 230 -5.62 19.16 8.54
C ARG A 230 -4.15 18.84 8.32
N HIS A 231 -3.60 17.82 8.99
CA HIS A 231 -2.22 17.42 8.76
C HIS A 231 -1.97 16.92 7.34
N PRO A 232 -0.76 17.12 6.78
CA PRO A 232 -0.38 16.58 5.50
C PRO A 232 -0.44 15.04 5.49
N VAL A 233 -1.06 14.51 4.46
CA VAL A 233 -1.30 13.08 4.26
C VAL A 233 -0.44 12.57 3.12
N ARG A 234 0.31 11.49 3.36
CA ARG A 234 1.07 10.80 2.31
C ARG A 234 0.11 10.06 1.38
N VAL A 235 0.13 10.36 0.09
CA VAL A 235 -0.70 9.65 -0.89
C VAL A 235 0.16 8.67 -1.67
N LEU A 236 -0.27 7.41 -1.72
CA LEU A 236 0.37 6.38 -2.54
C LEU A 236 -0.64 5.81 -3.54
N ARG A 237 -0.29 5.82 -4.83
CA ARG A 237 -1.10 5.20 -5.90
C ARG A 237 -0.53 3.84 -6.27
N SER A 238 -1.37 2.82 -6.26
CA SER A 238 -1.04 1.48 -6.77
C SER A 238 -1.31 1.38 -8.26
N HIS A 239 -0.56 0.51 -8.97
CA HIS A 239 -0.85 0.13 -10.35
C HIS A 239 -2.20 -0.57 -10.57
N SER A 240 -2.83 -1.07 -9.50
CA SER A 240 -4.19 -1.63 -9.56
C SER A 240 -5.28 -0.54 -9.55
N LEU A 241 -4.92 0.70 -9.22
CA LEU A 241 -5.84 1.82 -9.21
C LEU A 241 -6.37 2.12 -10.62
N ARG A 242 -7.69 2.23 -10.75
CA ARG A 242 -8.40 2.60 -11.97
C ARG A 242 -8.39 4.12 -12.15
N SER A 243 -7.19 4.69 -12.20
CA SER A 243 -6.93 6.11 -12.47
C SER A 243 -5.98 6.23 -13.65
N LEU A 244 -6.09 7.33 -14.41
CA LEU A 244 -5.13 7.69 -15.45
C LEU A 244 -3.74 8.00 -14.88
N TRP A 245 -3.69 8.37 -13.60
CA TRP A 245 -2.48 8.76 -12.91
C TRP A 245 -1.80 7.61 -12.18
N SER A 246 -2.34 6.39 -12.25
CA SER A 246 -1.76 5.23 -11.59
C SER A 246 -0.41 4.84 -12.20
N PRO A 247 0.56 4.39 -11.39
CA PRO A 247 1.83 3.92 -11.93
C PRO A 247 1.62 2.64 -12.75
N ARG A 248 2.42 2.45 -13.80
CA ARG A 248 2.32 1.26 -14.68
C ARG A 248 2.65 -0.07 -13.98
N ALA A 249 3.30 -0.01 -12.83
CA ALA A 249 3.70 -1.15 -12.02
C ALA A 249 3.86 -0.72 -10.56
N GLY A 250 3.71 -1.65 -9.61
CA GLY A 250 3.98 -1.43 -8.18
C GLY A 250 3.10 -0.37 -7.52
N ILE A 251 3.69 0.36 -6.57
CA ILE A 251 3.07 1.46 -5.82
C ILE A 251 4.03 2.64 -5.78
N ARG A 252 3.52 3.85 -6.00
CA ARG A 252 4.30 5.09 -6.07
C ARG A 252 3.80 6.09 -5.03
N PHE A 253 4.72 6.72 -4.30
CA PHE A 253 4.44 7.83 -3.41
C PHE A 253 4.28 9.11 -4.23
N GLU A 254 3.09 9.71 -4.20
CA GLU A 254 2.74 10.90 -4.97
C GLU A 254 3.22 12.21 -4.32
N GLY A 255 3.55 12.14 -3.03
CA GLY A 255 3.89 13.28 -2.18
C GLY A 255 2.84 13.54 -1.11
N LEU A 256 2.86 14.76 -0.60
CA LEU A 256 1.97 15.20 0.48
C LEU A 256 0.78 15.96 -0.07
N PHE A 257 -0.39 15.63 0.46
CA PHE A 257 -1.67 16.20 0.11
C PHE A 257 -2.40 16.63 1.38
N ARG A 258 -3.31 17.58 1.24
CA ARG A 258 -4.23 18.02 2.30
C ARG A 258 -5.67 17.72 1.89
N VAL A 259 -6.53 17.51 2.88
CA VAL A 259 -7.97 17.44 2.65
C VAL A 259 -8.51 18.85 2.47
N VAL A 260 -9.11 19.13 1.31
CA VAL A 260 -9.71 20.43 0.99
C VAL A 260 -11.24 20.43 1.08
N GLY A 261 -11.84 19.25 1.13
CA GLY A 261 -13.28 19.10 1.27
C GLY A 261 -13.67 17.63 1.38
N TRP A 262 -14.90 17.39 1.78
CA TRP A 262 -15.49 16.05 1.78
C TRP A 262 -17.01 16.16 1.64
N SER A 263 -17.62 15.10 1.15
CA SER A 263 -19.07 14.97 1.08
C SER A 263 -19.49 13.57 1.52
N ILE A 264 -20.68 13.49 2.11
CA ILE A 264 -21.27 12.23 2.56
C ILE A 264 -22.54 12.03 1.74
N THR A 265 -22.56 10.96 0.96
CA THR A 265 -23.76 10.52 0.23
C THR A 265 -24.24 9.20 0.82
N CYS A 266 -25.52 8.86 0.60
CA CYS A 266 -26.00 7.55 0.99
C CYS A 266 -26.58 6.82 -0.23
N ALA A 267 -25.96 5.70 -0.59
CA ALA A 267 -26.40 4.84 -1.68
C ALA A 267 -27.35 3.75 -1.15
N PRO A 268 -28.40 3.36 -1.89
CA PRO A 268 -29.18 2.17 -1.52
C PRO A 268 -28.28 0.94 -1.58
N VAL A 269 -28.34 0.07 -0.57
CA VAL A 269 -27.59 -1.19 -0.56
C VAL A 269 -28.15 -2.08 -1.66
N SER A 270 -27.45 -2.22 -2.78
CA SER A 270 -27.80 -3.20 -3.80
C SER A 270 -27.48 -4.58 -3.26
N THR A 271 -28.51 -5.42 -3.06
CA THR A 271 -28.41 -6.82 -2.60
C THR A 271 -27.68 -7.76 -3.58
N THR A 272 -26.98 -7.21 -4.58
CA THR A 272 -26.32 -7.97 -5.63
C THR A 272 -24.91 -7.43 -5.81
N SER A 273 -23.94 -8.32 -5.66
CA SER A 273 -22.50 -8.11 -5.83
C SER A 273 -22.13 -7.78 -7.29
N SER A 274 -22.62 -6.67 -7.81
CA SER A 274 -22.22 -6.14 -9.11
C SER A 274 -21.64 -4.74 -8.92
N ASN A 275 -20.44 -4.53 -9.49
CA ASN A 275 -19.71 -3.27 -9.57
C ASN A 275 -20.44 -2.26 -10.49
N VAL A 276 -21.70 -1.96 -10.21
CA VAL A 276 -22.49 -0.94 -10.91
C VAL A 276 -22.53 0.28 -10.02
N HIS A 277 -22.12 1.43 -10.56
CA HIS A 277 -22.19 2.71 -9.86
C HIS A 277 -23.62 2.93 -9.34
N PRO A 278 -23.82 3.09 -8.01
CA PRO A 278 -25.13 3.41 -7.48
C PRO A 278 -25.51 4.83 -7.93
N SER A 279 -26.66 4.94 -8.59
CA SER A 279 -27.27 6.23 -8.91
C SER A 279 -27.54 6.99 -7.60
N THR A 280 -27.05 8.23 -7.52
CA THR A 280 -27.14 9.05 -6.31
C THR A 280 -28.56 9.57 -6.17
N VAL A 281 -29.28 9.15 -5.13
CA VAL A 281 -30.61 9.70 -4.81
C VAL A 281 -30.43 10.77 -3.71
N PRO A 282 -30.94 12.00 -3.89
CA PRO A 282 -30.92 13.01 -2.84
C PRO A 282 -31.60 12.53 -1.55
N LEU A 283 -31.09 12.95 -0.39
CA LEU A 283 -31.64 12.56 0.92
C LEU A 283 -33.13 12.92 1.10
N THR A 284 -33.64 13.90 0.34
CA THR A 284 -34.97 14.48 0.48
C THR A 284 -36.11 13.63 -0.11
N SER A 285 -35.81 12.56 -0.85
CA SER A 285 -36.80 11.77 -1.60
C SER A 285 -36.80 10.28 -1.28
N ARG A 286 -36.47 9.90 -0.04
CA ARG A 286 -36.31 8.49 0.35
C ARG A 286 -37.60 7.84 0.87
N PRO A 287 -37.96 6.64 0.38
CA PRO A 287 -38.94 5.79 1.06
C PRO A 287 -38.36 5.30 2.40
N HIS A 288 -39.18 5.35 3.45
CA HIS A 288 -38.82 4.82 4.77
C HIS A 288 -38.47 3.32 4.69
N GLY A 289 -37.38 2.91 5.34
CA GLY A 289 -37.01 1.49 5.50
C GLY A 289 -35.93 0.93 4.55
N VAL A 290 -35.42 1.70 3.59
CA VAL A 290 -34.32 1.24 2.73
C VAL A 290 -32.98 1.39 3.46
N ARG A 291 -32.30 0.25 3.74
CA ARG A 291 -30.92 0.26 4.24
C ARG A 291 -30.03 0.96 3.23
N CYS A 292 -29.23 1.90 3.71
CA CYS A 292 -28.36 2.68 2.87
C CYS A 292 -26.92 2.61 3.37
N GLU A 293 -26.01 2.64 2.42
CA GLU A 293 -24.57 2.62 2.63
C GLU A 293 -24.05 4.05 2.55
N TRP A 294 -23.46 4.53 3.64
CA TRP A 294 -22.86 5.86 3.69
C TRP A 294 -21.51 5.85 2.99
N ILE A 295 -21.39 6.67 1.95
CA ILE A 295 -20.19 6.83 1.13
C ILE A 295 -19.56 8.18 1.47
N TYR A 296 -18.27 8.16 1.81
CA TYR A 296 -17.49 9.37 2.06
C TYR A 296 -16.57 9.61 0.87
N ASP A 297 -16.81 10.74 0.21
CA ASP A 297 -16.01 11.21 -0.92
C ASP A 297 -15.15 12.37 -0.40
N ILE A 298 -13.85 12.14 -0.26
CA ILE A 298 -12.88 13.03 0.38
C ILE A 298 -11.97 13.63 -0.70
N THR A 299 -11.99 14.95 -0.85
CA THR A 299 -11.21 15.67 -1.86
C THR A 299 -9.85 16.06 -1.31
N PHE A 300 -8.81 15.64 -2.02
CA PHE A 300 -7.42 15.94 -1.74
C PHE A 300 -6.88 16.95 -2.76
N GLU A 301 -6.03 17.85 -2.26
CA GLU A 301 -5.20 18.74 -3.07
C GLU A 301 -3.73 18.57 -2.64
N ARG A 302 -2.83 18.52 -3.62
CA ARG A 302 -1.40 18.42 -3.38
C ARG A 302 -0.92 19.67 -2.64
N ASP A 303 -0.18 19.45 -1.56
CA ASP A 303 0.28 20.55 -0.71
C ASP A 303 1.38 21.37 -1.42
N VAL A 304 1.06 22.60 -1.80
CA VAL A 304 1.99 23.51 -2.49
C VAL A 304 2.92 24.26 -1.54
N GLU A 305 2.61 24.29 -0.24
CA GLU A 305 3.41 24.98 0.76
C GLU A 305 4.64 24.13 1.15
N ILE A 306 4.52 22.81 1.02
CA ILE A 306 5.62 21.89 1.28
C ILE A 306 6.48 21.73 0.02
N ARG A 307 7.80 21.89 0.19
CA ARG A 307 8.76 21.67 -0.88
C ARG A 307 8.80 20.19 -1.30
N GLN A 308 8.23 19.90 -2.47
CA GLN A 308 8.25 18.58 -3.10
C GLN A 308 8.49 18.67 -4.62
N PRO A 309 8.96 17.59 -5.28
CA PRO A 309 9.16 17.58 -6.74
C PRO A 309 7.90 17.96 -7.53
N ALA A 310 8.07 18.49 -8.74
CA ALA A 310 6.95 18.77 -9.64
C ALA A 310 6.15 17.49 -9.91
N ILE A 311 4.83 17.61 -10.10
CA ILE A 311 3.98 16.41 -10.22
C ILE A 311 4.31 15.64 -11.49
N GLU A 312 4.73 16.34 -12.53
CA GLU A 312 5.20 15.81 -13.80
C GLU A 312 6.41 14.88 -13.59
N ASP A 313 7.40 15.30 -12.79
CA ASP A 313 8.58 14.49 -12.46
C ASP A 313 8.19 13.22 -11.69
N VAL A 314 7.19 13.31 -10.81
CA VAL A 314 6.66 12.17 -10.05
C VAL A 314 5.99 11.16 -10.99
N LEU A 315 5.19 11.64 -11.94
CA LEU A 315 4.46 10.81 -12.88
C LEU A 315 5.35 10.04 -13.86
N MET A 316 6.60 10.48 -14.07
CA MET A 316 7.58 9.74 -14.88
C MET A 316 7.97 8.38 -14.29
N ARG A 317 7.68 8.13 -13.01
CA ARG A 317 7.96 6.85 -12.34
C ARG A 317 6.75 5.91 -12.46
N PRO A 318 6.90 4.58 -12.49
CA PRO A 318 8.16 3.84 -12.41
C PRO A 318 8.97 3.91 -13.70
N TRP A 319 10.29 3.94 -13.55
CA TRP A 319 11.22 3.80 -14.68
C TRP A 319 11.12 2.41 -15.32
N ALA A 320 11.60 2.28 -16.55
CA ALA A 320 11.62 1.01 -17.29
C ALA A 320 12.24 -0.13 -16.47
N GLU A 321 13.31 0.17 -15.74
CA GLU A 321 13.98 -0.78 -14.85
C GLU A 321 13.06 -1.24 -13.69
N GLU A 322 12.25 -0.35 -13.12
CA GLU A 322 11.34 -0.66 -12.00
C GLU A 322 10.17 -1.52 -12.48
N VAL A 323 9.68 -1.24 -13.68
CA VAL A 323 8.68 -2.07 -14.36
C VAL A 323 9.22 -3.49 -14.58
N GLU A 324 10.50 -3.62 -14.94
CA GLU A 324 11.15 -4.93 -15.09
C GLU A 324 11.33 -5.66 -13.77
N ASP A 325 11.73 -4.98 -12.71
CA ASP A 325 11.83 -5.55 -11.36
C ASP A 325 10.47 -6.10 -10.92
N TYR A 326 9.40 -5.34 -11.16
CA TYR A 326 8.03 -5.76 -10.87
C TYR A 326 7.61 -7.00 -11.69
N LYS A 327 7.88 -7.00 -12.99
CA LYS A 327 7.57 -8.13 -13.87
C LYS A 327 8.34 -9.39 -13.46
N GLU A 328 9.62 -9.24 -13.15
CA GLU A 328 10.47 -10.34 -12.72
C GLU A 328 10.03 -10.89 -11.35
N TYR A 329 9.66 -9.99 -10.43
CA TYR A 329 9.07 -10.38 -9.14
C TYR A 329 7.80 -11.21 -9.32
N LYS A 330 6.87 -10.77 -10.18
CA LYS A 330 5.63 -11.51 -10.50
C LYS A 330 5.94 -12.86 -11.16
N ARG A 331 6.88 -12.89 -12.11
CA ARG A 331 7.29 -14.12 -12.83
C ARG A 331 7.85 -15.16 -11.86
N LEU A 332 8.81 -14.76 -11.02
CA LEU A 332 9.44 -15.64 -10.04
C LEU A 332 8.41 -16.14 -9.01
N ARG A 333 7.56 -15.26 -8.46
CA ARG A 333 6.50 -15.70 -7.55
C ARG A 333 5.54 -16.70 -8.18
N LYS A 334 5.13 -16.48 -9.43
CA LYS A 334 4.28 -17.43 -10.17
C LYS A 334 4.97 -18.79 -10.30
N GLN A 335 6.23 -18.80 -10.73
CA GLN A 335 7.04 -20.02 -10.86
C GLN A 335 7.16 -20.77 -9.52
N HIS A 336 7.39 -20.05 -8.40
CA HIS A 336 7.47 -20.67 -7.07
C HIS A 336 6.13 -21.24 -6.61
N ARG A 337 5.00 -20.55 -6.83
CA ARG A 337 3.66 -21.08 -6.52
C ARG A 337 3.36 -22.36 -7.29
N GLU A 338 3.66 -22.38 -8.60
CA GLU A 338 3.48 -23.56 -9.45
C GLU A 338 4.42 -24.72 -9.05
N SER A 339 5.64 -24.42 -8.60
CA SER A 339 6.55 -25.45 -8.11
C SER A 339 6.07 -26.10 -6.81
N ARG A 340 5.43 -25.34 -5.92
CA ARG A 340 4.82 -25.86 -4.68
C ARG A 340 3.61 -26.73 -4.99
N SER A 341 2.69 -26.27 -5.83
CA SER A 341 1.51 -27.06 -6.19
C SER A 341 1.87 -28.40 -6.85
N ARG A 342 2.94 -28.45 -7.66
CA ARG A 342 3.45 -29.71 -8.23
C ARG A 342 4.06 -30.66 -7.20
N LYS A 343 4.70 -30.13 -6.15
CA LYS A 343 5.23 -30.95 -5.04
C LYS A 343 4.10 -31.52 -4.19
N ASP A 344 3.09 -30.70 -3.91
CA ASP A 344 1.93 -31.09 -3.10
C ASP A 344 1.02 -32.07 -3.85
N GLY A 345 0.93 -31.95 -5.19
CA GLY A 345 0.16 -32.86 -6.05
C GLY A 345 0.79 -34.25 -6.24
N LYS A 346 2.11 -34.39 -6.13
CA LYS A 346 2.79 -35.70 -6.24
C LYS A 346 2.69 -36.57 -4.98
N GLY A 347 2.13 -36.05 -3.89
CA GLY A 347 1.96 -36.78 -2.62
C GLY A 347 0.57 -37.37 -2.38
N LYS A 348 -0.38 -37.24 -3.32
CA LYS A 348 -1.81 -37.57 -3.10
C LYS A 348 -2.37 -38.74 -3.92
N ASP A 349 -1.54 -39.54 -4.60
CA ASP A 349 -2.00 -40.77 -5.26
C ASP A 349 -2.11 -41.98 -4.29
N GLY A 350 -2.29 -41.73 -2.99
CA GLY A 350 -2.44 -42.78 -1.98
C GLY A 350 -3.09 -42.27 -0.68
N GLY A 351 -4.35 -41.85 -0.73
CA GLY A 351 -5.11 -41.55 0.49
C GLY A 351 -6.37 -40.75 0.23
N ALA A 352 -7.52 -41.36 0.53
CA ALA A 352 -8.85 -40.77 0.43
C ALA A 352 -8.94 -39.40 1.13
N GLY A 353 -9.72 -38.51 0.50
CA GLY A 353 -9.71 -37.08 0.77
C GLY A 353 -10.42 -36.64 2.06
N ILE A 354 -9.90 -35.55 2.62
CA ILE A 354 -10.66 -34.57 3.40
C ILE A 354 -10.23 -33.18 2.89
N GLY A 355 -11.21 -32.35 2.52
CA GLY A 355 -11.02 -31.07 1.86
C GLY A 355 -10.37 -30.01 2.76
N SER A 356 -9.45 -29.23 2.20
CA SER A 356 -8.84 -28.07 2.87
C SER A 356 -9.36 -26.79 2.24
N GLY A 357 -10.26 -26.10 2.96
CA GLY A 357 -10.72 -24.75 2.64
C GLY A 357 -9.61 -23.71 2.87
N LEU A 358 -9.47 -22.79 1.92
CA LEU A 358 -8.56 -21.65 2.00
C LEU A 358 -9.18 -20.57 2.89
N GLY A 359 -8.73 -20.46 4.14
CA GLY A 359 -9.06 -19.36 5.04
C GLY A 359 -7.98 -18.27 5.00
N GLY A 360 -8.34 -17.06 4.58
CA GLY A 360 -7.50 -15.87 4.74
C GLY A 360 -7.38 -15.51 6.22
N LYS A 361 -6.19 -15.09 6.66
CA LYS A 361 -5.91 -14.68 8.04
C LYS A 361 -5.44 -13.23 8.05
N THR A 362 -6.08 -12.41 8.88
CA THR A 362 -5.67 -11.01 9.12
C THR A 362 -4.80 -10.96 10.37
N VAL A 363 -3.67 -10.26 10.31
CA VAL A 363 -2.79 -9.99 11.45
C VAL A 363 -3.12 -8.59 11.97
N THR A 364 -3.57 -8.49 13.22
CA THR A 364 -3.80 -7.22 13.91
C THR A 364 -2.68 -6.96 14.93
N PHE A 365 -2.31 -5.69 15.10
CA PHE A 365 -1.34 -5.24 16.10
C PHE A 365 -2.12 -4.63 17.28
N GLU A 366 -1.97 -5.19 18.47
CA GLU A 366 -2.54 -4.62 19.71
C GLU A 366 -1.42 -4.13 20.63
N HIS A 367 -1.61 -2.93 21.20
CA HIS A 367 -0.71 -2.35 22.19
C HIS A 367 -1.29 -2.53 23.59
N HIS A 368 -0.52 -3.15 24.50
CA HIS A 368 -0.84 -3.14 25.92
C HIS A 368 0.13 -2.21 26.64
N GLN A 369 -0.43 -1.17 27.27
CA GLN A 369 0.29 -0.31 28.20
C GLN A 369 0.36 -1.03 29.55
N ALA A 370 1.54 -1.53 29.92
CA ALA A 370 1.78 -1.98 31.29
C ALA A 370 2.16 -0.75 32.12
N VAL A 371 1.26 -0.34 33.01
CA VAL A 371 1.57 0.63 34.06
C VAL A 371 2.15 -0.16 35.23
N ASP A 372 3.48 -0.14 35.37
CA ASP A 372 4.16 -0.52 36.60
C ASP A 372 4.75 0.74 37.20
N ASP A 373 4.53 0.92 38.51
CA ASP A 373 4.83 2.13 39.27
C ASP A 373 6.28 2.60 39.06
N GLY A 374 6.41 3.78 38.44
CA GLY A 374 7.57 4.65 38.64
C GLY A 374 8.69 4.63 37.60
N GLN A 375 8.67 3.79 36.56
CA GLN A 375 9.60 3.94 35.42
C GLN A 375 8.96 3.47 34.10
N ALA A 376 8.61 4.40 33.22
CA ALA A 376 8.20 4.10 31.86
C ALA A 376 9.35 3.46 31.08
N LYS A 377 9.35 2.12 30.99
CA LYS A 377 10.16 1.37 30.03
C LYS A 377 9.24 0.94 28.89
N TYR A 378 9.46 1.51 27.71
CA TYR A 378 8.82 1.06 26.48
C TYR A 378 9.37 -0.31 26.11
N ALA A 379 8.57 -1.36 26.32
CA ALA A 379 8.84 -2.69 25.79
C ALA A 379 7.79 -3.01 24.73
N GLU A 380 8.16 -2.87 23.46
CA GLU A 380 7.34 -3.37 22.35
C GLU A 380 7.36 -4.90 22.36
N ARG A 381 6.21 -5.53 22.61
CA ARG A 381 6.05 -6.99 22.52
C ARG A 381 5.08 -7.31 21.39
N LEU A 382 5.61 -7.76 20.26
CA LEU A 382 4.83 -8.24 19.13
C LEU A 382 4.14 -9.57 19.51
N ARG A 383 2.81 -9.63 19.53
CA ARG A 383 2.06 -10.89 19.60
C ARG A 383 1.37 -11.14 18.28
N VAL A 384 1.71 -12.25 17.63
CA VAL A 384 1.02 -12.74 16.44
C VAL A 384 -0.05 -13.72 16.89
N ARG A 385 -1.34 -13.38 16.72
CA ARG A 385 -2.45 -14.30 16.94
C ARG A 385 -2.84 -14.96 15.61
N THR A 386 -2.90 -16.29 15.61
CA THR A 386 -3.40 -17.07 14.46
C THR A 386 -4.82 -17.51 14.80
N ILE A 387 -5.83 -16.94 14.15
CA ILE A 387 -7.21 -17.43 14.29
C ILE A 387 -7.43 -18.45 13.16
N ALA A 388 -7.75 -19.69 13.51
CA ALA A 388 -8.13 -20.72 12.55
C ALA A 388 -9.62 -20.59 12.24
N ALA A 389 -9.99 -20.66 10.96
CA ALA A 389 -11.39 -20.82 10.57
C ALA A 389 -11.85 -22.23 10.98
N GLY A 390 -12.48 -22.33 12.14
CA GLY A 390 -12.91 -23.60 12.74
C GLY A 390 -13.26 -23.52 14.23
N ASP A 391 -12.75 -22.53 14.96
CA ASP A 391 -13.16 -22.30 16.34
C ASP A 391 -14.48 -21.51 16.36
N MET A 392 -15.59 -22.21 16.10
CA MET A 392 -16.89 -21.77 16.60
C MET A 392 -16.82 -21.81 18.13
N LEU A 393 -16.86 -20.63 18.76
CA LEU A 393 -17.17 -20.51 20.18
C LEU A 393 -18.63 -20.94 20.37
N ASP A 394 -18.80 -22.21 20.71
CA ASP A 394 -20.06 -22.76 21.22
C ASP A 394 -20.37 -22.05 22.54
N GLY A 395 -21.52 -21.36 22.63
CA GLY A 395 -21.99 -20.73 23.87
C GLY A 395 -22.40 -19.25 23.84
N MET A 396 -22.62 -18.63 22.67
CA MET A 396 -23.26 -17.31 22.61
C MET A 396 -24.80 -17.46 22.56
N SER A 397 -25.48 -17.14 23.67
CA SER A 397 -26.92 -16.92 23.67
C SER A 397 -27.23 -15.42 23.54
N TRP A 398 -28.09 -15.08 22.60
CA TRP A 398 -28.69 -13.75 22.50
C TRP A 398 -30.07 -13.82 23.15
N THR A 399 -30.37 -12.88 24.05
CA THR A 399 -31.74 -12.69 24.55
C THR A 399 -32.23 -11.32 24.11
N GLU A 400 -33.28 -11.31 23.32
CA GLU A 400 -33.99 -10.11 22.88
C GLU A 400 -34.92 -9.67 24.01
N ALA A 401 -34.68 -8.49 24.58
CA ALA A 401 -35.60 -7.86 25.51
C ALA A 401 -36.37 -6.77 24.75
N THR A 402 -37.61 -7.06 24.37
CA THR A 402 -38.56 -6.02 23.94
C THR A 402 -39.05 -5.26 25.16
N ASN A 403 -38.89 -3.95 25.16
CA ASN A 403 -39.71 -3.10 26.01
C ASN A 403 -40.09 -1.82 25.27
N ASP A 404 -41.33 -1.42 25.51
CA ASP A 404 -42.07 -0.46 24.71
C ASP A 404 -41.42 0.93 24.72
N GLY A 405 -40.98 1.38 23.54
CA GLY A 405 -40.67 2.77 23.26
C GLY A 405 -39.31 3.26 23.77
N ASN A 406 -38.42 3.49 22.79
CA ASN A 406 -37.24 4.36 22.82
C ASN A 406 -35.89 3.73 23.25
N MET A 407 -34.93 3.85 22.32
CA MET A 407 -33.50 3.50 22.32
C MET A 407 -33.10 2.02 22.19
N ASP A 408 -32.57 1.67 21.01
CA ASP A 408 -31.79 0.46 20.75
C ASP A 408 -30.37 0.61 21.33
N GLY A 409 -30.01 -0.26 22.28
CA GLY A 409 -28.65 -0.38 22.80
C GLY A 409 -28.19 -1.84 22.77
N TRP A 410 -26.96 -2.08 22.29
CA TRP A 410 -26.32 -3.39 22.31
C TRP A 410 -25.42 -3.50 23.53
N TYR A 411 -25.47 -4.63 24.25
CA TYR A 411 -24.56 -4.93 25.35
C TYR A 411 -23.71 -6.15 25.00
N GLU A 412 -22.41 -6.07 25.31
CA GLU A 412 -21.47 -7.18 25.17
C GLU A 412 -21.17 -7.76 26.57
N ILE A 413 -21.39 -9.06 26.77
CA ILE A 413 -20.97 -9.78 27.97
C ILE A 413 -19.92 -10.81 27.54
N SER A 414 -18.66 -10.56 27.90
CA SER A 414 -17.55 -11.48 27.60
C SER A 414 -17.41 -12.55 28.69
N PRO A 415 -17.34 -13.86 28.35
CA PRO A 415 -16.99 -14.90 29.31
C PRO A 415 -15.47 -15.05 29.44
N SER A 416 -15.01 -14.97 30.69
CA SER A 416 -13.75 -15.52 31.23
C SER A 416 -12.42 -14.82 30.92
N SER A 417 -11.94 -14.05 31.91
CA SER A 417 -10.52 -13.93 32.27
C SER A 417 -10.39 -14.20 33.78
N PRO A 418 -9.40 -14.97 34.26
CA PRO A 418 -9.24 -15.27 35.67
C PRO A 418 -8.65 -14.07 36.39
N LYS A 419 -9.52 -13.15 36.80
CA LYS A 419 -9.47 -12.23 37.95
C LYS A 419 -10.56 -11.18 37.71
N GLY A 420 -11.61 -11.25 38.53
CA GLY A 420 -12.89 -10.58 38.32
C GLY A 420 -12.79 -9.07 38.13
N ARG A 421 -12.92 -8.64 36.88
CA ARG A 421 -13.26 -7.27 36.50
C ARG A 421 -14.30 -7.34 35.39
N ILE A 422 -15.45 -6.72 35.61
CA ILE A 422 -16.52 -6.54 34.62
C ILE A 422 -16.42 -5.08 34.18
N ASP A 423 -16.05 -4.84 32.92
CA ASP A 423 -16.07 -3.49 32.34
C ASP A 423 -17.40 -3.31 31.58
N LEU A 424 -18.18 -2.31 31.97
CA LEU A 424 -19.41 -1.89 31.29
C LEU A 424 -19.08 -0.65 30.44
N SER A 425 -19.22 -0.78 29.12
CA SER A 425 -19.05 0.34 28.18
C SER A 425 -20.41 0.84 27.73
N ILE A 426 -20.77 2.09 28.07
CA ILE A 426 -21.98 2.75 27.57
C ILE A 426 -21.58 3.66 26.41
N TRP A 427 -22.23 3.51 25.26
CA TRP A 427 -22.08 4.40 24.11
C TRP A 427 -23.31 5.30 24.02
N SER A 428 -23.15 6.61 24.21
CA SER A 428 -24.20 7.60 23.92
C SER A 428 -23.88 8.34 22.63
N SER A 429 -24.79 8.29 21.66
CA SER A 429 -24.76 9.17 20.49
C SER A 429 -25.14 10.60 20.90
N GLY A 430 -24.28 11.56 20.57
CA GLY A 430 -24.51 12.98 20.86
C GLY A 430 -25.69 13.53 20.05
N ALA A 431 -26.61 14.21 20.74
CA ALA A 431 -27.70 14.95 20.12
C ALA A 431 -27.26 16.36 19.69
N VAL A 432 -27.78 16.77 18.53
CA VAL A 432 -27.72 18.15 18.01
C VAL A 432 -28.53 19.06 18.93
N VAL A 433 -27.93 20.16 19.43
CA VAL A 433 -28.65 21.21 20.15
C VAL A 433 -28.84 22.41 19.22
N GLY A 434 -30.10 22.69 18.89
CA GLY A 434 -30.52 23.95 18.27
C GLY A 434 -30.64 25.06 19.31
N ASP A 435 -30.33 26.27 18.87
CA ASP A 435 -30.24 27.50 19.65
C ASP A 435 -31.64 28.05 20.00
N VAL A 436 -31.94 28.27 21.29
CA VAL A 436 -32.98 29.19 21.79
C VAL A 436 -32.58 29.71 23.18
N ASP A 437 -32.37 31.02 23.25
CA ASP A 437 -32.42 31.94 24.41
C ASP A 437 -31.96 31.47 25.82
N GLY A 438 -30.77 31.96 26.19
CA GLY A 438 -30.50 32.60 27.48
C GLY A 438 -30.82 31.83 28.78
N ALA A 439 -29.85 31.07 29.31
CA ALA A 439 -29.45 31.07 30.73
C ALA A 439 -28.33 30.05 30.99
N ARG A 440 -27.27 30.48 31.68
CA ARG A 440 -26.30 29.59 32.34
C ARG A 440 -26.89 29.09 33.66
N VAL A 441 -27.05 27.78 33.84
CA VAL A 441 -26.89 27.08 35.14
C VAL A 441 -26.50 25.62 34.87
N GLY A 442 -25.47 25.11 35.57
CA GLY A 442 -25.05 23.71 35.50
C GLY A 442 -25.88 22.77 36.38
N SER A 443 -25.89 21.48 36.04
CA SER A 443 -26.01 20.31 36.95
C SER A 443 -26.33 19.08 36.09
N ALA A 444 -25.46 18.07 36.10
CA ALA A 444 -25.73 16.78 35.47
C ALA A 444 -26.59 15.91 36.40
N VAL A 445 -27.72 15.43 35.88
CA VAL A 445 -28.70 14.59 36.57
C VAL A 445 -28.25 13.12 36.54
N PHE A 446 -28.12 12.52 37.71
CA PHE A 446 -28.02 11.07 37.90
C PHE A 446 -29.38 10.42 37.66
N ALA A 447 -29.48 9.51 36.68
CA ALA A 447 -30.65 8.65 36.50
C ALA A 447 -30.48 7.32 37.26
N ARG A 448 -31.48 7.01 38.10
CA ARG A 448 -31.66 5.80 38.90
C ARG A 448 -32.06 4.60 38.03
N GLY A 449 -31.44 3.46 38.28
CA GLY A 449 -31.96 2.11 38.01
C GLY A 449 -30.95 1.08 38.53
N THR A 450 -31.25 0.06 39.31
CA THR A 450 -32.48 -0.47 39.92
C THR A 450 -32.07 -1.23 41.19
N GLU A 451 -32.91 -1.29 42.22
CA GLU A 451 -32.63 -1.99 43.49
C GLU A 451 -32.30 -3.49 43.35
N LYS A 452 -32.62 -4.12 42.20
CA LYS A 452 -32.32 -5.53 41.93
C LYS A 452 -30.82 -5.82 41.73
N ALA A 453 -30.03 -4.81 41.34
CA ALA A 453 -28.58 -4.96 41.22
C ALA A 453 -27.88 -5.00 42.59
N LYS A 454 -28.47 -4.38 43.63
CA LYS A 454 -27.94 -4.40 44.99
C LYS A 454 -28.18 -5.73 45.70
N THR A 455 -29.34 -6.35 45.50
CA THR A 455 -29.68 -7.64 46.13
C THR A 455 -28.80 -8.78 45.62
N PHE A 456 -28.45 -8.78 44.33
CA PHE A 456 -27.59 -9.80 43.73
C PHE A 456 -26.15 -9.76 44.26
N VAL A 457 -25.61 -8.55 44.47
CA VAL A 457 -24.23 -8.37 44.98
C VAL A 457 -24.14 -8.73 46.46
N GLN A 458 -25.16 -8.41 47.25
CA GLN A 458 -25.17 -8.65 48.70
C GLN A 458 -25.33 -10.13 49.06
N GLU A 459 -26.13 -10.91 48.30
CA GLU A 459 -26.35 -12.34 48.58
C GLU A 459 -25.25 -13.27 48.06
N HIS A 460 -24.54 -12.89 47.00
CA HIS A 460 -23.62 -13.83 46.30
C HIS A 460 -22.14 -13.47 46.40
N LEU A 461 -21.78 -12.25 46.82
CA LEU A 461 -20.38 -11.81 46.90
C LEU A 461 -19.93 -11.36 48.29
N GLY A 462 -20.82 -11.26 49.27
CA GLY A 462 -20.44 -11.12 50.69
C GLY A 462 -19.67 -9.85 51.05
N PHE A 463 -19.82 -8.77 50.29
CA PHE A 463 -19.24 -7.45 50.61
C PHE A 463 -20.34 -6.46 50.99
N SER A 464 -20.13 -5.71 52.09
CA SER A 464 -21.03 -4.70 52.63
C SER A 464 -21.05 -3.41 51.82
#